data_AF-A0A1Q6PYT0-F1
#
_entry.id   AF-A0A1Q6PYT0-F1
#
_cell.length_a   1.000
_cell.length_b   1.000
_cell.length_c   1.000
_cell.angle_alpha   90.00
_cell.angle_beta   90.00
_cell.angle_gamma   90.00
#
_symmetry.space_group_name_H-M   'P 1'
#
loop_
_entity.id
_entity.type
_entity.pdbx_description
1 polymer ?
#
loop_
_entity_poly.entity_id
_entity_poly.type
_entity_poly.pdbx_seq_one_letter_code
_entity_poly.pdbx_strand_id
1 'polypeptide(L)'
;MNWLLKYLAQNIHQLQGDYICVSNVHTTVVSYEDADYRAVQNGGLMAIPDGNPLAQEARRRGYPQIQRTTGPDLMMEVFRQSTAHGWRHYFYGSTQEVQEKMIARLQQEYPGLVIAGTDVPPFRELTPEEDALAVARINQAQPDFVWVGLGAPKQERWMAAHQGRVHGLMIGVGAGFDFFSGNVRRAPLWMQKHSLEWLYRLMQDPKRLFQRYWSTNLKFIWNATIRRK
;
A
#
# COMPACT_ATOMS: atom_id res chain seq x y z
N MET A 1 -5.51 5.97 12.63
CA MET A 1 -4.03 5.87 12.53
C MET A 1 -3.37 5.42 13.82
N ASN A 2 -3.50 6.13 14.95
CA ASN A 2 -2.76 5.84 16.19
C ASN A 2 -2.87 4.39 16.70
N TRP A 3 -4.07 3.81 16.67
CA TRP A 3 -4.26 2.40 17.05
C TRP A 3 -3.42 1.45 16.19
N LEU A 4 -3.40 1.67 14.87
CA LEU A 4 -2.65 0.83 13.94
C LEU A 4 -1.15 0.91 14.23
N LEU A 5 -0.62 2.11 14.44
CA LEU A 5 0.80 2.29 14.76
C LEU A 5 1.19 1.63 16.08
N LYS A 6 0.35 1.75 17.11
CA LYS A 6 0.53 1.05 18.37
C LYS A 6 0.50 -0.47 18.18
N TYR A 7 -0.45 -0.97 17.40
CA TYR A 7 -0.56 -2.39 17.09
C TYR A 7 0.67 -2.91 16.34
N LEU A 8 1.13 -2.20 15.32
CA LEU A 8 2.36 -2.52 14.59
C LEU A 8 3.56 -2.55 15.55
N ALA A 9 3.73 -1.51 16.37
CA ALA A 9 4.87 -1.43 17.28
C ALA A 9 4.92 -2.54 18.33
N GLN A 10 3.76 -3.01 18.79
CA GLN A 10 3.68 -4.09 19.78
C GLN A 10 3.87 -5.47 19.18
N ASN A 11 3.58 -5.65 17.89
CA ASN A 11 3.44 -6.98 17.28
C ASN A 11 4.35 -7.22 16.08
N ILE A 12 5.18 -6.25 15.64
CA ILE A 12 5.89 -6.32 14.35
C ILE A 12 6.61 -7.65 14.09
N HIS A 13 7.26 -8.24 15.10
CA HIS A 13 7.94 -9.53 14.98
C HIS A 13 6.98 -10.72 14.79
N GLN A 14 5.79 -10.67 15.40
CA GLN A 14 4.75 -11.69 15.24
C GLN A 14 4.03 -11.57 13.89
N LEU A 15 4.08 -10.38 13.28
CA LEU A 15 3.45 -10.09 11.99
C LEU A 15 4.36 -10.40 10.79
N GLN A 16 5.59 -10.87 11.03
CA GLN A 16 6.52 -11.23 9.96
C GLN A 16 5.94 -12.34 9.07
N GLY A 17 6.03 -12.17 7.75
CA GLY A 17 5.46 -13.11 6.80
C GLY A 17 3.98 -12.89 6.51
N ASP A 18 3.32 -11.94 7.17
CA ASP A 18 1.96 -11.53 6.82
C ASP A 18 1.96 -10.27 5.93
N TYR A 19 0.78 -9.86 5.47
CA TYR A 19 0.62 -8.68 4.64
C TYR A 19 -0.61 -7.82 4.96
N ILE A 20 -0.48 -6.54 4.68
CA ILE A 20 -1.54 -5.54 4.79
C ILE A 20 -1.89 -5.00 3.40
N CYS A 21 -3.18 -5.01 3.10
CA CYS A 21 -3.74 -4.43 1.89
C CYS A 21 -4.20 -2.99 2.14
N VAL A 22 -3.59 -2.01 1.46
CA VAL A 22 -4.08 -0.63 1.47
C VAL A 22 -5.13 -0.45 0.37
N SER A 23 -6.38 -0.70 0.73
CA SER A 23 -7.48 -0.91 -0.22
C SER A 23 -8.25 0.37 -0.52
N ASN A 24 -8.45 0.64 -1.81
CA ASN A 24 -9.21 1.77 -2.32
C ASN A 24 -10.44 1.28 -3.10
N VAL A 25 -11.27 2.21 -3.59
CA VAL A 25 -12.50 1.91 -4.34
C VAL A 25 -12.27 0.90 -5.47
N HIS A 26 -11.18 1.06 -6.22
CA HIS A 26 -10.88 0.16 -7.31
C HIS A 26 -10.55 -1.25 -6.82
N THR A 27 -9.68 -1.41 -5.82
CA THR A 27 -9.35 -2.75 -5.31
C THR A 27 -10.54 -3.41 -4.64
N THR A 28 -11.41 -2.64 -3.99
CA THR A 28 -12.69 -3.16 -3.45
C THR A 28 -13.61 -3.67 -4.55
N VAL A 29 -13.77 -2.93 -5.65
CA VAL A 29 -14.60 -3.39 -6.78
C VAL A 29 -14.00 -4.60 -7.46
N VAL A 30 -12.68 -4.61 -7.71
CA VAL A 30 -12.00 -5.78 -8.29
C VAL A 30 -12.20 -7.00 -7.38
N SER A 31 -12.08 -6.84 -6.06
CA SER A 31 -12.33 -7.92 -5.10
C SER A 31 -13.79 -8.39 -5.07
N TYR A 32 -14.74 -7.50 -5.31
CA TYR A 32 -16.14 -7.90 -5.44
C TYR A 32 -16.38 -8.74 -6.70
N GLU A 33 -15.72 -8.41 -7.82
CA GLU A 33 -15.90 -9.06 -9.13
C GLU A 33 -15.06 -10.32 -9.32
N ASP A 34 -13.88 -10.41 -8.69
CA ASP A 34 -12.91 -11.50 -8.81
C ASP A 34 -12.80 -12.24 -7.47
N ALA A 35 -13.23 -13.51 -7.46
CA ALA A 35 -13.23 -14.34 -6.26
C ALA A 35 -11.81 -14.69 -5.77
N ASP A 36 -10.85 -14.86 -6.67
CA ASP A 36 -9.48 -15.18 -6.32
C ASP A 36 -8.81 -13.96 -5.70
N TYR A 37 -9.04 -12.78 -6.28
CA TYR A 37 -8.56 -11.52 -5.69
C TYR A 37 -9.24 -11.18 -4.36
N ARG A 38 -10.50 -11.61 -4.16
CA ARG A 38 -11.16 -11.52 -2.85
C ARG A 38 -10.52 -12.42 -1.81
N ALA A 39 -10.16 -13.64 -2.18
CA ALA A 39 -9.44 -14.54 -1.29
C ALA A 39 -8.09 -13.93 -0.88
N VAL A 40 -7.37 -13.30 -1.81
CA VAL A 40 -6.16 -12.51 -1.52
C VAL A 40 -6.43 -11.36 -0.55
N GLN A 41 -7.44 -10.54 -0.79
CA GLN A 41 -7.74 -9.42 0.13
C GLN A 41 -8.13 -9.88 1.55
N ASN A 42 -8.85 -10.99 1.66
CA ASN A 42 -9.33 -11.54 2.93
C ASN A 42 -8.30 -12.43 3.64
N GLY A 43 -7.27 -12.92 2.93
CA GLY A 43 -6.24 -13.81 3.46
C GLY A 43 -5.07 -13.07 4.14
N GLY A 44 -4.97 -11.75 3.95
CA GLY A 44 -3.98 -10.91 4.62
C GLY A 44 -4.45 -10.49 6.02
N LEU A 45 -3.50 -10.04 6.83
CA LEU A 45 -3.71 -9.54 8.20
C LEU A 45 -4.88 -8.54 8.31
N MET A 46 -4.92 -7.56 7.40
CA MET A 46 -6.00 -6.57 7.34
C MET A 46 -6.05 -5.81 6.01
N ALA A 47 -7.25 -5.32 5.70
CA ALA A 47 -7.49 -4.35 4.63
C ALA A 47 -7.76 -2.95 5.22
N ILE A 48 -6.85 -2.02 4.95
CA ILE A 48 -6.93 -0.62 5.40
C ILE A 48 -7.69 0.21 4.36
N PRO A 49 -8.66 1.04 4.76
CA PRO A 49 -9.41 1.87 3.82
C PRO A 49 -8.61 3.10 3.37
N ASP A 50 -8.05 3.01 2.16
CA ASP A 50 -7.45 4.10 1.39
C ASP A 50 -8.52 4.86 0.60
N GLY A 51 -9.19 5.75 1.33
CA GLY A 51 -10.15 6.68 0.75
C GLY A 51 -11.36 6.91 1.65
N ASN A 52 -11.91 8.13 1.57
CA ASN A 52 -13.10 8.48 2.33
C ASN A 52 -14.36 7.67 1.95
N PRO A 53 -14.60 7.26 0.69
CA PRO A 53 -15.76 6.43 0.36
C PRO A 53 -15.81 5.12 1.16
N LEU A 54 -14.67 4.41 1.27
CA LEU A 54 -14.59 3.16 2.02
C LEU A 54 -14.75 3.39 3.52
N ALA A 55 -14.08 4.41 4.06
CA ALA A 55 -14.19 4.74 5.48
C ALA A 55 -15.62 5.21 5.85
N GLN A 56 -16.34 5.88 4.95
CA GLN A 56 -17.74 6.24 5.18
C GLN A 56 -18.65 5.01 5.11
N GLU A 57 -18.43 4.12 4.15
CA GLU A 57 -19.22 2.89 4.02
C GLU A 57 -19.02 1.96 5.21
N ALA A 58 -17.78 1.78 5.68
CA ALA A 58 -17.49 1.01 6.90
C ALA A 58 -18.22 1.59 8.12
N ARG A 59 -18.22 2.92 8.28
CA ARG A 59 -18.96 3.59 9.36
C ARG A 59 -20.47 3.40 9.25
N ARG A 60 -21.03 3.47 8.04
CA ARG A 60 -22.46 3.18 7.79
C ARG A 60 -22.83 1.73 8.12
N ARG A 61 -21.90 0.79 7.96
CA ARG A 61 -22.06 -0.65 8.28
C ARG A 61 -21.83 -0.99 9.76
N GLY A 62 -21.72 0.01 10.63
CA GLY A 62 -21.62 -0.20 12.08
C GLY A 62 -20.19 -0.19 12.64
N TYR A 63 -19.20 0.27 11.87
CA TYR A 63 -17.82 0.44 12.34
C TYR A 63 -17.44 1.93 12.47
N PRO A 64 -18.03 2.68 13.43
CA PRO A 64 -17.91 4.15 13.54
C PRO A 64 -16.46 4.64 13.72
N GLN A 65 -15.58 3.79 14.26
CA GLN A 65 -14.17 4.06 14.53
C GLN A 65 -13.28 4.03 13.29
N ILE A 66 -13.77 3.52 12.16
CA ILE A 66 -12.96 3.38 10.95
C ILE A 66 -12.67 4.75 10.34
N GLN A 67 -11.38 5.04 10.20
CA GLN A 67 -10.86 6.27 9.61
C GLN A 67 -10.12 5.96 8.31
N ARG A 68 -10.21 6.90 7.36
CA ARG A 68 -9.39 6.88 6.16
C ARG A 68 -7.91 6.85 6.55
N THR A 69 -7.17 5.90 6.00
CA THR A 69 -5.72 5.78 6.18
C THR A 69 -5.10 5.49 4.83
N THR A 70 -4.29 6.42 4.31
CA THR A 70 -3.64 6.26 3.00
C THR A 70 -2.29 5.57 3.16
N GLY A 71 -1.84 4.87 2.11
CA GLY A 71 -0.52 4.24 2.08
C GLY A 71 0.62 5.22 2.36
N PRO A 72 0.69 6.36 1.66
CA PRO A 72 1.69 7.40 1.94
C PRO A 72 1.66 7.94 3.37
N ASP A 73 0.48 8.10 3.97
CA ASP A 73 0.38 8.55 5.37
C ASP A 73 0.88 7.49 6.36
N LEU A 74 0.53 6.23 6.12
CA LEU A 74 1.03 5.12 6.92
C LEU A 74 2.56 5.02 6.84
N MET A 75 3.13 5.12 5.64
CA MET A 75 4.58 5.12 5.43
C MET A 75 5.27 6.23 6.23
N MET A 76 4.81 7.48 6.09
CA MET A 76 5.41 8.61 6.83
C MET A 76 5.38 8.37 8.34
N GLU A 77 4.24 7.89 8.87
CA GLU A 77 4.09 7.74 10.32
C GLU A 77 4.86 6.55 10.88
N VAL A 78 5.01 5.48 10.08
CA VAL A 78 5.93 4.38 10.40
C VAL A 78 7.37 4.91 10.40
N PHE A 79 7.82 5.61 9.36
CA PHE A 79 9.19 6.15 9.28
C PHE A 79 9.55 7.08 10.44
N ARG A 80 8.59 7.92 10.90
CA ARG A 80 8.77 8.78 12.07
C ARG A 80 9.05 7.99 13.36
N GLN A 81 8.51 6.79 13.48
CA GLN A 81 8.68 5.94 14.67
C GLN A 81 9.83 4.94 14.51
N SER A 82 10.29 4.68 13.29
CA SER A 82 11.29 3.67 12.98
C SER A 82 12.60 3.88 13.72
N THR A 83 13.13 5.11 13.78
CA THR A 83 14.41 5.37 14.45
C THR A 83 14.37 5.01 15.94
N ALA A 84 13.23 5.26 16.61
CA ALA A 84 13.06 4.94 18.03
C ALA A 84 12.92 3.43 18.29
N HIS A 85 12.40 2.68 17.32
CA HIS A 85 12.20 1.23 17.44
C HIS A 85 13.32 0.40 16.78
N GLY A 86 14.22 1.04 16.03
CA GLY A 86 15.24 0.36 15.24
C GLY A 86 14.70 -0.39 14.02
N TRP A 87 13.51 -0.02 13.51
CA TRP A 87 12.88 -0.74 12.41
C TRP A 87 13.64 -0.64 11.09
N ARG A 88 13.67 -1.77 10.39
CA ARG A 88 14.40 -1.99 9.13
C ARG A 88 13.41 -2.04 7.97
N HIS A 89 13.66 -1.24 6.94
CA HIS A 89 12.76 -1.11 5.79
C HIS A 89 13.36 -1.66 4.51
N TYR A 90 12.58 -2.46 3.80
CA TYR A 90 12.89 -2.95 2.47
C TYR A 90 11.88 -2.40 1.45
N PHE A 91 12.34 -1.98 0.28
CA PHE A 91 11.49 -1.44 -0.78
C PHE A 91 11.52 -2.32 -2.03
N TYR A 92 10.37 -2.82 -2.44
CA TYR A 92 10.24 -3.74 -3.57
C TYR A 92 9.25 -3.20 -4.62
N GLY A 93 9.73 -2.92 -5.83
CA GLY A 93 8.88 -2.43 -6.94
C GLY A 93 9.31 -1.11 -7.58
N SER A 94 8.39 -0.49 -8.33
CA SER A 94 8.64 0.73 -9.11
C SER A 94 9.82 0.64 -10.10
N THR A 95 10.53 1.74 -10.36
CA THR A 95 11.72 1.84 -11.21
C THR A 95 12.96 2.22 -10.39
N GLN A 96 14.14 1.96 -10.94
CA GLN A 96 15.42 2.36 -10.34
C GLN A 96 15.46 3.87 -10.02
N GLU A 97 15.07 4.71 -10.99
CA GLU A 97 15.04 6.17 -10.84
C GLU A 97 14.11 6.61 -9.69
N VAL A 98 12.94 5.99 -9.57
CA VAL A 98 11.97 6.29 -8.50
C VAL A 98 12.55 5.91 -7.14
N GLN A 99 13.15 4.71 -7.03
CA GLN A 99 13.74 4.25 -5.78
C GLN A 99 14.91 5.12 -5.35
N GLU A 100 15.84 5.47 -6.24
CA GLU A 100 16.98 6.33 -5.93
C GLU A 100 16.55 7.69 -5.38
N LYS A 101 15.59 8.36 -6.06
CA LYS A 101 15.03 9.64 -5.61
C LYS A 101 14.31 9.50 -4.26
N MET A 102 13.53 8.45 -4.08
CA MET A 102 12.82 8.16 -2.83
C MET A 102 13.82 7.97 -1.69
N ILE A 103 14.84 7.12 -1.86
CA ILE A 103 15.84 6.84 -0.83
C ILE A 103 16.60 8.10 -0.46
N ALA A 104 17.07 8.89 -1.43
CA ALA A 104 17.77 10.14 -1.17
C ALA A 104 16.92 11.10 -0.33
N ARG A 105 15.63 11.22 -0.65
CA ARG A 105 14.70 12.03 0.12
C ARG A 105 14.45 11.47 1.53
N LEU A 106 14.25 10.16 1.67
CA LEU A 106 14.01 9.54 2.97
C LEU A 106 15.20 9.72 3.91
N GLN A 107 16.43 9.63 3.41
CA GLN A 107 17.64 9.88 4.19
C GLN A 107 17.74 11.34 4.68
N GLN A 108 17.24 12.30 3.89
CA GLN A 108 17.19 13.71 4.28
C GLN A 108 16.06 14.00 5.28
N GLU A 109 14.85 13.48 5.04
CA GLU A 109 13.67 13.77 5.85
C GLU A 109 13.63 12.97 7.16
N TYR A 110 14.23 11.78 7.20
CA TYR A 110 14.23 10.88 8.36
C TYR A 110 15.66 10.42 8.71
N PRO A 111 16.49 11.29 9.31
CA PRO A 111 17.82 10.90 9.78
C PRO A 111 17.77 9.70 10.72
N GLY A 112 18.58 8.68 10.43
CA GLY A 112 18.63 7.43 11.20
C GLY A 112 17.65 6.34 10.75
N LEU A 113 16.85 6.57 9.70
CA LEU A 113 16.02 5.52 9.10
C LEU A 113 16.89 4.40 8.53
N VAL A 114 16.64 3.15 8.94
CA VAL A 114 17.39 1.99 8.45
C VAL A 114 16.74 1.45 7.16
N ILE A 115 17.37 1.76 6.03
CA ILE A 115 17.03 1.18 4.74
C ILE A 115 17.83 -0.12 4.60
N ALA A 116 17.18 -1.25 4.79
CA ALA A 116 17.79 -2.57 4.78
C ALA A 116 18.07 -3.07 3.35
N GLY A 117 17.29 -2.61 2.37
CA GLY A 117 17.50 -2.93 0.97
C GLY A 117 16.42 -2.40 0.05
N THR A 118 16.69 -2.54 -1.24
CA THR A 118 15.85 -2.06 -2.35
C THR A 118 15.97 -3.04 -3.50
N ASP A 119 14.86 -3.48 -4.06
CA ASP A 119 14.83 -4.32 -5.27
C ASP A 119 13.81 -3.77 -6.27
N VAL A 120 14.24 -3.68 -7.53
CA VAL A 120 13.40 -3.28 -8.66
C VAL A 120 13.18 -4.51 -9.55
N PRO A 121 12.05 -5.23 -9.41
CA PRO A 121 11.77 -6.37 -10.27
C PRO A 121 11.50 -5.92 -11.70
N PRO A 122 11.83 -6.74 -12.72
CA PRO A 122 11.52 -6.43 -14.10
C PRO A 122 10.00 -6.28 -14.34
N PHE A 123 9.64 -5.49 -15.35
CA PHE A 123 8.26 -5.27 -15.81
C PHE A 123 7.71 -6.47 -16.60
N ARG A 124 7.88 -7.68 -16.06
CA ARG A 124 7.31 -8.95 -16.55
C ARG A 124 7.05 -9.89 -15.37
N GLU A 125 6.62 -11.11 -15.65
CA GLU A 125 6.59 -12.16 -14.66
C GLU A 125 8.02 -12.66 -14.39
N LEU A 126 8.28 -13.01 -13.13
CA LEU A 126 9.54 -13.61 -12.70
C LEU A 126 9.52 -15.10 -12.97
N THR A 127 10.67 -15.68 -13.29
CA THR A 127 10.81 -17.14 -13.20
C THR A 127 10.80 -17.56 -11.72
N PRO A 128 10.48 -18.84 -11.41
CA PRO A 128 10.55 -19.34 -10.04
C PRO A 128 11.90 -19.11 -9.36
N GLU A 129 13.00 -19.18 -10.12
CA GLU A 129 14.35 -18.92 -9.63
C GLU A 129 14.59 -17.44 -9.33
N GLU A 130 14.15 -16.54 -10.20
CA GLU A 130 14.25 -15.10 -9.97
C GLU A 130 13.42 -14.67 -8.74
N ASP A 131 12.23 -15.24 -8.59
CA ASP A 131 11.35 -15.04 -7.44
C ASP A 131 12.00 -15.54 -6.14
N ALA A 132 12.53 -16.76 -6.14
CA ALA A 132 13.23 -17.33 -5.00
C ALA A 132 14.47 -16.50 -4.60
N LEU A 133 15.23 -15.99 -5.58
CA LEU A 133 16.37 -15.11 -5.33
C LEU A 133 15.93 -13.76 -4.75
N ALA A 134 14.81 -13.19 -5.21
CA ALA A 134 14.26 -11.97 -4.63
C ALA A 134 13.86 -12.18 -3.16
N VAL A 135 13.16 -13.29 -2.85
CA VAL A 135 12.83 -13.65 -1.46
C VAL A 135 14.07 -13.81 -0.61
N ALA A 136 15.10 -14.50 -1.12
CA ALA A 136 16.36 -14.69 -0.40
C ALA A 136 17.04 -13.35 -0.08
N ARG A 137 17.10 -12.42 -1.05
CA ARG A 137 17.66 -11.07 -0.84
C ARG A 137 16.87 -10.28 0.20
N ILE A 138 15.54 -10.31 0.12
CA ILE A 138 14.66 -9.64 1.09
C ILE A 138 14.94 -10.21 2.49
N ASN A 139 14.94 -11.53 2.66
CA ASN A 139 15.10 -12.17 3.96
C ASN A 139 16.51 -11.97 4.54
N GLN A 140 17.55 -11.98 3.70
CA GLN A 140 18.92 -11.70 4.11
C GLN A 140 19.08 -10.27 4.65
N ALA A 141 18.31 -9.31 4.14
CA ALA A 141 18.30 -7.95 4.64
C ALA A 141 17.62 -7.82 6.02
N GLN A 142 16.94 -8.86 6.51
CA GLN A 142 16.22 -8.89 7.80
C GLN A 142 15.32 -7.66 8.01
N PRO A 143 14.34 -7.40 7.14
CA PRO A 143 13.46 -6.24 7.29
C PRO A 143 12.34 -6.49 8.29
N ASP A 144 11.93 -5.43 8.99
CA ASP A 144 10.67 -5.43 9.74
C ASP A 144 9.48 -5.13 8.83
N PHE A 145 9.69 -4.21 7.86
CA PHE A 145 8.70 -3.81 6.89
C PHE A 145 9.20 -4.02 5.46
N VAL A 146 8.37 -4.64 4.62
CA VAL A 146 8.59 -4.78 3.18
C VAL A 146 7.51 -3.98 2.46
N TRP A 147 7.89 -2.82 1.93
CA TRP A 147 6.98 -1.98 1.16
C TRP A 147 6.90 -2.47 -0.28
N VAL A 148 5.69 -2.74 -0.76
CA VAL A 148 5.46 -3.33 -2.09
C VAL A 148 4.78 -2.31 -3.00
N GLY A 149 5.49 -1.88 -4.05
CA GLY A 149 5.08 -0.89 -5.03
C GLY A 149 4.96 -1.46 -6.44
N LEU A 150 4.24 -2.58 -6.61
CA LEU A 150 4.02 -3.21 -7.94
C LEU A 150 2.74 -2.75 -8.62
N GLY A 151 1.89 -2.01 -7.89
CA GLY A 151 0.55 -1.61 -8.33
C GLY A 151 -0.49 -2.71 -8.09
N ALA A 152 -1.70 -2.31 -7.78
CA ALA A 152 -2.82 -3.24 -7.63
C ALA A 152 -3.38 -3.65 -9.00
N PRO A 153 -3.81 -4.91 -9.19
CA PRO A 153 -3.89 -6.00 -8.20
C PRO A 153 -2.61 -6.84 -8.03
N LYS A 154 -1.55 -6.55 -8.83
CA LYS A 154 -0.33 -7.36 -8.86
C LYS A 154 0.37 -7.43 -7.49
N GLN A 155 0.44 -6.31 -6.77
CA GLN A 155 1.11 -6.24 -5.47
C GLN A 155 0.44 -7.13 -4.42
N GLU A 156 -0.89 -7.14 -4.32
CA GLU A 156 -1.59 -7.96 -3.33
C GLU A 156 -1.48 -9.44 -3.66
N ARG A 157 -1.58 -9.81 -4.94
CA ARG A 157 -1.35 -11.18 -5.40
C ARG A 157 0.08 -11.64 -5.10
N TRP A 158 1.07 -10.77 -5.34
CA TRP A 158 2.46 -11.06 -5.02
C TRP A 158 2.63 -11.27 -3.51
N MET A 159 2.12 -10.36 -2.66
CA MET A 159 2.21 -10.49 -1.20
C MET A 159 1.55 -11.77 -0.69
N ALA A 160 0.36 -12.12 -1.21
CA ALA A 160 -0.32 -13.36 -0.83
C ALA A 160 0.48 -14.63 -1.22
N ALA A 161 1.06 -14.66 -2.43
CA ALA A 161 1.92 -15.76 -2.86
C ALA A 161 3.23 -15.89 -2.05
N HIS A 162 3.59 -14.83 -1.32
CA HIS A 162 4.80 -14.73 -0.51
C HIS A 162 4.54 -14.79 0.99
N GLN A 163 3.28 -14.94 1.41
CA GLN A 163 2.91 -15.06 2.80
C GLN A 163 3.62 -16.27 3.42
N GLY A 164 4.27 -16.06 4.57
CA GLY A 164 5.11 -17.06 5.25
C GLY A 164 6.48 -17.31 4.61
N ARG A 165 6.77 -16.79 3.41
CA ARG A 165 8.08 -16.93 2.73
C ARG A 165 8.97 -15.71 2.91
N VAL A 166 8.40 -14.51 2.98
CA VAL A 166 9.13 -13.25 3.18
C VAL A 166 9.18 -12.90 4.67
N HIS A 167 10.35 -12.70 5.24
CA HIS A 167 10.56 -12.44 6.66
C HIS A 167 10.49 -10.94 6.98
N GLY A 168 9.28 -10.39 6.85
CA GLY A 168 8.93 -9.01 7.20
C GLY A 168 7.44 -8.79 6.99
N LEU A 169 6.87 -7.75 7.60
CA LEU A 169 5.47 -7.39 7.34
C LEU A 169 5.38 -6.69 5.98
N MET A 170 4.69 -7.33 5.04
CA MET A 170 4.51 -6.77 3.70
C MET A 170 3.36 -5.76 3.67
N ILE A 171 3.57 -4.60 3.04
CA ILE A 171 2.53 -3.58 2.92
C ILE A 171 2.46 -3.08 1.48
N GLY A 172 1.33 -3.31 0.82
CA GLY A 172 1.08 -2.85 -0.54
C GLY A 172 0.76 -1.35 -0.54
N VAL A 173 1.65 -0.53 -1.09
CA VAL A 173 1.51 0.94 -1.04
C VAL A 173 1.20 1.58 -2.41
N GLY A 174 1.12 0.78 -3.48
CA GLY A 174 0.80 1.26 -4.81
C GLY A 174 1.75 2.37 -5.25
N ALA A 175 1.19 3.53 -5.59
CA ALA A 175 1.96 4.72 -6.00
C ALA A 175 2.67 5.44 -4.83
N GLY A 176 2.79 4.81 -3.66
CA GLY A 176 3.49 5.37 -2.50
C GLY A 176 4.92 5.82 -2.82
N PHE A 177 5.64 5.04 -3.63
CA PHE A 177 7.03 5.37 -4.00
C PHE A 177 7.10 6.63 -4.87
N ASP A 178 6.14 6.82 -5.78
CA ASP A 178 6.05 8.01 -6.62
C ASP A 178 5.78 9.31 -5.85
N PHE A 179 5.11 9.20 -4.69
CA PHE A 179 4.92 10.35 -3.80
C PHE A 179 6.23 10.79 -3.13
N PHE A 180 7.04 9.83 -2.68
CA PHE A 180 8.31 10.14 -2.05
C PHE A 180 9.38 10.53 -3.08
N SER A 181 9.40 9.93 -4.28
CA SER A 181 10.32 10.36 -5.35
C SER A 181 10.03 11.75 -5.92
N GLY A 182 8.87 12.34 -5.60
CA GLY A 182 8.45 13.65 -6.07
C GLY A 182 7.85 13.65 -7.48
N ASN A 183 7.75 12.46 -8.12
CA ASN A 183 7.14 12.29 -9.43
C ASN A 183 5.64 12.60 -9.41
N VAL A 184 4.96 12.32 -8.29
CA VAL A 184 3.55 12.65 -8.09
C VAL A 184 3.42 13.68 -6.97
N ARG A 185 2.80 14.82 -7.30
CA ARG A 185 2.50 15.83 -6.28
C ARG A 185 1.29 15.37 -5.47
N ARG A 186 1.32 15.59 -4.14
CA ARG A 186 0.11 15.46 -3.31
C ARG A 186 -0.87 16.56 -3.64
N ALA A 187 -2.16 16.23 -3.56
CA ALA A 187 -3.20 17.24 -3.63
C ALA A 187 -3.04 18.25 -2.47
N PRO A 188 -3.37 19.53 -2.66
CA PRO A 188 -3.44 20.49 -1.56
C PRO A 188 -4.24 19.97 -0.36
N LEU A 189 -3.88 20.39 0.86
CA LEU A 189 -4.52 19.90 2.09
C LEU A 189 -6.04 20.09 2.10
N TRP A 190 -6.56 21.19 1.52
CA TRP A 190 -8.00 21.40 1.41
C TRP A 190 -8.65 20.31 0.54
N MET A 191 -8.05 19.95 -0.60
CA MET A 191 -8.55 18.86 -1.45
C MET A 191 -8.49 17.52 -0.72
N GLN A 192 -7.42 17.23 0.01
CA GLN A 192 -7.31 16.01 0.81
C GLN A 192 -8.43 15.94 1.87
N LYS A 193 -8.69 17.04 2.59
CA LYS A 193 -9.76 17.16 3.61
C LYS A 193 -11.15 16.99 2.99
N HIS A 194 -11.35 17.48 1.77
CA HIS A 194 -12.61 17.36 1.03
C HIS A 194 -12.73 16.06 0.20
N SER A 195 -11.80 15.11 0.35
CA SER A 195 -11.80 13.85 -0.42
C SER A 195 -11.61 14.01 -1.93
N LEU A 196 -11.08 15.14 -2.39
CA LEU A 196 -10.88 15.48 -3.81
C LEU A 196 -9.51 15.03 -4.35
N GLU A 197 -8.76 14.25 -3.58
CA GLU A 197 -7.44 13.78 -4.02
C GLU A 197 -7.52 12.91 -5.28
N TRP A 198 -8.60 12.14 -5.45
CA TRP A 198 -8.82 11.38 -6.68
C TRP A 198 -8.93 12.31 -7.90
N LEU A 199 -9.59 13.47 -7.76
CA LEU A 199 -9.75 14.47 -8.82
C LEU A 199 -8.40 15.12 -9.17
N TYR A 200 -7.61 15.44 -8.14
CA TYR A 200 -6.26 15.96 -8.36
C TYR A 200 -5.33 14.97 -9.07
N ARG A 201 -5.44 13.67 -8.74
CA ARG A 201 -4.71 12.62 -9.46
C ARG A 201 -5.22 12.45 -10.89
N LEU A 202 -6.53 12.51 -11.11
CA LEU A 202 -7.13 12.47 -12.45
C LEU A 202 -6.59 13.60 -13.34
N MET A 203 -6.40 14.80 -12.79
CA MET A 203 -5.81 15.91 -13.54
C MET A 203 -4.33 15.68 -13.90
N GLN A 204 -3.58 14.95 -13.06
CA GLN A 204 -2.17 14.62 -13.33
C GLN A 204 -2.02 13.47 -14.34
N ASP A 205 -2.93 12.50 -14.33
CA ASP A 205 -2.88 11.34 -15.21
C ASP A 205 -4.28 10.95 -15.74
N PRO A 206 -4.85 11.78 -16.64
CA PRO A 206 -6.23 11.63 -17.07
C PRO A 206 -6.45 10.38 -17.91
N LYS A 207 -5.49 10.02 -18.78
CA LYS A 207 -5.62 8.86 -19.67
C LYS A 207 -5.77 7.55 -18.89
N ARG A 208 -4.93 7.34 -17.87
CA ARG A 208 -4.96 6.11 -17.07
C ARG A 208 -6.12 6.09 -16.07
N LEU A 209 -6.38 7.22 -15.40
CA LEU A 209 -7.33 7.25 -14.28
C LEU A 209 -8.78 7.45 -14.71
N PHE A 210 -9.05 8.06 -15.87
CA PHE A 210 -10.43 8.29 -16.32
C PHE A 210 -11.18 6.98 -16.56
N GLN A 211 -10.59 6.05 -17.32
CA GLN A 211 -11.20 4.73 -17.58
C GLN A 211 -11.42 3.94 -16.29
N ARG A 212 -10.42 3.97 -15.38
CA ARG A 212 -10.49 3.30 -14.08
C ARG A 212 -11.61 3.88 -13.21
N TYR A 213 -11.69 5.20 -13.08
CA TYR A 213 -12.67 5.84 -12.21
C TYR A 213 -14.09 5.74 -12.76
N TRP A 214 -14.28 5.92 -14.07
CA TRP A 214 -15.60 5.75 -14.68
C TRP A 214 -16.16 4.35 -14.43
N SER A 215 -15.37 3.32 -14.69
CA SER A 215 -15.81 1.93 -14.49
C SER A 215 -15.99 1.58 -13.01
N THR A 216 -14.98 1.83 -12.17
CA THR A 216 -15.01 1.34 -10.78
C THR A 216 -15.80 2.22 -9.81
N ASN A 217 -15.75 3.54 -9.92
CA ASN A 217 -16.49 4.39 -8.99
C ASN A 217 -18.01 4.26 -9.19
N LEU A 218 -18.48 4.15 -10.44
CA LEU A 218 -19.91 3.93 -10.73
C LEU A 218 -20.37 2.57 -10.17
N LYS A 219 -19.60 1.51 -10.40
CA LYS A 219 -19.88 0.17 -9.86
C LYS A 219 -19.88 0.16 -8.33
N PHE A 220 -18.94 0.87 -7.70
CA PHE A 220 -18.89 0.99 -6.24
C PHE A 220 -20.14 1.67 -5.70
N ILE A 221 -20.54 2.81 -6.26
CA ILE A 221 -21.75 3.53 -5.84
C ILE A 221 -22.98 2.64 -6.02
N TRP A 222 -23.11 1.94 -7.14
CA TRP A 222 -24.21 1.01 -7.41
C TRP A 222 -24.27 -0.13 -6.38
N ASN A 223 -23.14 -0.81 -6.15
CA ASN A 223 -23.11 -1.95 -5.23
C ASN A 223 -23.30 -1.52 -3.77
N ALA A 224 -22.59 -0.49 -3.32
CA ALA A 224 -22.63 -0.03 -1.93
C ALA A 224 -23.96 0.66 -1.59
N THR A 225 -24.47 1.51 -2.48
CA THR A 225 -25.62 2.39 -2.17
C THR A 225 -26.95 1.78 -2.59
N ILE A 226 -27.01 1.18 -3.78
CA ILE A 226 -28.27 0.66 -4.36
C ILE A 226 -28.48 -0.79 -3.96
N ARG A 227 -27.45 -1.64 -4.10
CA ARG A 227 -27.56 -3.05 -3.73
C ARG A 227 -27.29 -3.34 -2.26
N ARG A 228 -26.68 -2.39 -1.53
CA ARG A 228 -26.24 -2.54 -0.13
C ARG A 228 -25.37 -3.80 0.08
N LYS A 229 -24.55 -4.13 -0.91
CA LYS A 229 -23.62 -5.27 -0.89
C LYS A 229 -22.21 -4.81 -0.54
#